data_AF-A0A2N9AJI0-F1
#
_entry.id   AF-A0A2N9AJI0-F1
#
_cell.length_a   1.000
_cell.length_b   1.000
_cell.length_c   1.000
_cell.angle_alpha   90.00
_cell.angle_beta   90.00
_cell.angle_gamma   90.00
#
_symmetry.space_group_name_H-M   'P 1'
#
loop_
_entity.id
_entity.type
_entity.pdbx_description
1 polymer ?
#
loop_
_entity_poly.entity_id
_entity_poly.type
_entity_poly.pdbx_seq_one_letter_code
_entity_poly.pdbx_strand_id
1 'polypeptide(L)' 'MDGIGIDWDETKEPAYRDGRRAGERREEAESNPHTSGSDEHRLWQAGHASVTAPDIVADKIGDFA' A
#
# COMPACT_ATOMS: atom_id res chain seq x y z
N MET A 1 0.80 3.86 -20.05
CA MET A 1 0.04 4.73 -19.12
C MET A 1 0.30 4.11 -17.78
N ASP A 2 1.41 4.50 -17.15
CA ASP A 2 2.00 3.71 -16.07
C ASP A 2 1.89 4.53 -14.79
N GLY A 3 0.65 4.86 -14.43
CA GLY A 3 0.33 5.25 -13.08
C GLY A 3 0.28 3.96 -12.26
N ILE A 4 1.16 3.83 -11.28
CA ILE A 4 1.05 2.81 -10.22
C ILE A 4 -0.17 3.21 -9.37
N GLY A 5 -1.35 3.05 -9.94
CA GLY A 5 -2.64 3.43 -9.37
C GLY A 5 -3.29 2.17 -8.86
N ILE A 6 -3.51 2.11 -7.56
CA ILE A 6 -4.27 1.04 -6.94
C ILE A 6 -5.71 1.33 -7.22
N ASP A 7 -6.38 0.41 -7.91
CA ASP A 7 -7.79 0.60 -8.24
C ASP A 7 -8.61 0.68 -6.94
N TRP A 8 -9.73 1.39 -6.96
CA TRP A 8 -10.59 1.51 -5.78
C TRP A 8 -11.08 0.13 -5.29
N ASP A 9 -11.22 -0.82 -6.21
CA ASP A 9 -11.52 -2.22 -5.91
C ASP A 9 -10.35 -2.97 -5.26
N GLU A 10 -9.10 -2.64 -5.59
CA GLU A 10 -7.91 -3.22 -4.97
C GLU A 10 -7.78 -2.86 -3.49
N THR A 11 -8.37 -1.74 -3.04
CA THR A 11 -8.42 -1.38 -1.61
C THR A 11 -9.33 -2.28 -0.77
N LYS A 12 -10.20 -3.07 -1.43
CA LYS A 12 -11.08 -4.04 -0.79
C LYS A 12 -10.41 -5.41 -0.62
N GLU A 13 -9.30 -5.62 -1.31
CA GLU A 13 -8.59 -6.89 -1.29
C GLU A 13 -8.07 -7.23 0.12
N PRO A 14 -8.09 -8.51 0.52
CA PRO A 14 -7.61 -8.93 1.84
C PRO A 14 -6.18 -8.48 2.11
N ALA A 15 -5.29 -8.63 1.12
CA ALA A 15 -3.88 -8.25 1.24
C ALA A 15 -3.70 -6.76 1.54
N TYR A 16 -4.46 -5.88 0.86
CA TYR A 16 -4.43 -4.44 1.14
C TYR A 16 -4.90 -4.11 2.56
N ARG A 17 -6.02 -4.71 2.99
CA ARG A 17 -6.58 -4.47 4.33
C ARG A 17 -5.66 -4.96 5.43
N ASP A 18 -5.00 -6.09 5.21
CA ASP A 18 -4.04 -6.64 6.15
C ASP A 18 -2.77 -5.78 6.22
N GLY A 19 -2.28 -5.28 5.08
CA GLY A 19 -1.20 -4.29 5.05
C GLY A 19 -1.53 -3.02 5.82
N ARG A 20 -2.75 -2.47 5.63
CA ARG A 20 -3.20 -1.29 6.37
C ARG A 20 -3.24 -1.53 7.88
N ARG A 21 -3.77 -2.69 8.28
CA ARG A 21 -3.83 -3.13 9.68
C ARG A 21 -2.44 -3.32 10.30
N ALA A 22 -1.46 -3.79 9.53
CA ALA A 22 -0.07 -3.90 9.97
C ALA A 22 0.54 -2.50 10.16
N GLY A 23 0.28 -1.57 9.23
CA GLY A 23 0.67 -0.17 9.35
C GLY A 23 0.06 0.52 10.58
N GLU A 24 -1.22 0.28 10.86
CA GLU A 24 -1.92 0.77 12.07
C GLU A 24 -1.27 0.23 13.37
N ARG A 25 -0.73 -0.99 13.33
CA ARG A 25 0.01 -1.61 14.45
C ARG A 25 1.48 -1.18 14.53
N ARG A 26 1.97 -0.37 13.58
CA ARG A 26 3.38 0.02 13.43
C ARG A 26 4.32 -1.16 13.19
N GLU A 27 3.81 -2.21 12.56
CA GLU A 27 4.65 -3.31 12.06
C GLU A 27 5.54 -2.79 10.93
N GLU A 28 6.70 -3.42 10.73
CA GLU A 28 7.62 -3.04 9.66
C GLU A 28 7.12 -3.54 8.30
N ALA A 29 7.42 -2.81 7.21
CA ALA A 29 7.01 -3.22 5.87
C ALA A 29 7.63 -4.58 5.45
N GLU A 30 8.77 -4.94 6.04
CA GLU A 30 9.44 -6.23 5.86
C GLU A 30 8.66 -7.41 6.48
N SER A 31 7.67 -7.14 7.35
CA SER A 31 6.77 -8.16 7.91
C SER A 31 5.71 -8.65 6.93
N ASN A 32 5.74 -8.16 5.68
CA ASN A 32 4.86 -8.61 4.62
C ASN A 32 4.98 -10.14 4.43
N PRO A 33 3.91 -10.92 4.66
CA PRO A 33 3.97 -12.38 4.57
C PRO A 33 3.95 -12.90 3.12
N HIS A 34 3.70 -12.04 2.14
CA HIS A 34 3.55 -12.41 0.74
C HIS A 34 4.89 -12.41 0.01
N THR A 35 5.04 -13.33 -0.94
CA THR A 35 6.23 -13.44 -1.78
C THR A 35 6.51 -12.14 -2.52
N SER A 36 7.73 -11.62 -2.40
CA SER A 36 8.15 -10.41 -3.11
C SER A 36 7.89 -10.52 -4.62
N GLY A 37 7.23 -9.50 -5.17
CA GLY A 37 6.83 -9.44 -6.58
C GLY A 37 5.45 -10.02 -6.90
N SER A 38 4.73 -10.59 -5.92
CA SER A 38 3.33 -10.99 -6.11
C SER A 38 2.38 -9.77 -6.01
N ASP A 39 1.18 -9.91 -6.57
CA ASP A 39 0.16 -8.87 -6.47
C ASP A 39 -0.26 -8.64 -5.01
N GLU A 40 -0.38 -9.69 -4.21
CA GLU A 40 -0.66 -9.58 -2.78
C GLU A 40 0.45 -8.85 -2.03
N HIS A 41 1.71 -9.07 -2.40
CA HIS A 41 2.83 -8.34 -1.83
C HIS A 41 2.72 -6.83 -2.14
N ARG A 42 2.42 -6.47 -3.40
CA ARG A 42 2.18 -5.07 -3.80
C ARG A 42 1.01 -4.45 -3.04
N LEU A 43 -0.12 -5.15 -2.97
CA LEU A 43 -1.34 -4.67 -2.30
C LEU A 43 -1.12 -4.47 -0.81
N TRP A 44 -0.45 -5.42 -0.14
CA TRP A 44 -0.10 -5.29 1.27
C TRP A 44 0.83 -4.10 1.52
N GLN A 45 1.88 -3.92 0.71
CA GLN A 45 2.79 -2.77 0.88
C GLN A 45 2.05 -1.44 0.75
N ALA A 46 1.12 -1.38 -0.20
CA ALA A 46 0.33 -0.18 -0.39
C ALA A 46 -0.64 0.13 0.75
N GLY A 47 -1.32 -0.90 1.26
CA GLY A 47 -2.16 -0.78 2.44
C GLY A 47 -1.33 -0.27 3.62
N HIS A 48 -0.15 -0.84 3.84
CA HIS A 48 0.78 -0.43 4.89
C HIS A 48 1.22 1.03 4.75
N ALA A 49 1.69 1.41 3.56
CA ALA A 49 2.17 2.75 3.24
C ALA A 49 1.09 3.82 3.40
N SER A 50 -0.19 3.48 3.16
CA SER A 50 -1.32 4.40 3.36
C SER A 50 -1.45 4.92 4.80
N VAL A 51 -0.85 4.22 5.77
CA VAL A 51 -0.88 4.57 7.20
C VAL A 51 0.48 5.06 7.69
N THR A 52 1.56 4.41 7.25
CA THR A 52 2.91 4.65 7.80
C THR A 52 3.68 5.75 7.08
N ALA A 53 3.30 6.08 5.84
CA ALA A 53 3.97 7.10 5.03
C ALA A 53 2.97 8.06 4.35
N PRO A 54 2.12 8.76 5.11
CA PRO A 54 1.11 9.66 4.53
C PRO A 54 1.73 10.80 3.70
N ASP A 55 2.92 11.30 4.07
CA ASP A 55 3.61 12.37 3.33
C ASP A 55 4.24 11.91 2.00
N ILE A 56 4.67 10.64 1.90
CA ILE A 56 5.18 10.06 0.64
C ILE A 56 4.04 9.83 -0.36
N VAL A 57 2.83 9.56 0.13
CA VAL A 57 1.62 9.45 -0.70
C VAL A 57 1.16 10.84 -1.16
N ALA A 58 1.27 11.88 -0.33
CA ALA A 58 0.90 13.24 -0.70
C ALA A 58 1.78 13.81 -1.83
N ASP A 59 3.10 13.56 -1.82
CA ASP A 59 4.02 14.00 -2.87
C ASP A 59 3.75 13.31 -4.23
N LYS A 60 3.19 12.09 -4.21
CA LYS A 60 2.71 11.39 -5.42
C LYS A 60 1.34 11.86 -5.93
N ILE A 61 0.56 12.56 -5.11
CA ILE A 61 -0.75 13.12 -5.47
C ILE A 61 -0.65 14.62 -5.81
N GLY A 62 0.49 15.27 -5.54
CA GLY A 62 0.71 16.70 -5.77
C GLY A 62 1.02 17.12 -7.22
N ASP A 63 1.42 16.21 -8.09
CA ASP A 63 1.84 16.51 -9.48
C ASP A 63 0.65 16.49 -10.46
N PHE A 64 -0.41 17.22 -10.13
CA PHE A 64 -1.61 17.40 -10.97
C PHE A 64 -1.98 18.89 -11.17
N ALA A 65 -1.08 19.83 -10.88
CA ALA A 65 -1.31 21.27 -11.04
C ALA A 65 -0.56 21.85 -12.25
#